data_AF-A0A2V5JS70-F1
#
_entry.id   AF-A0A2V5JS70-F1
#
_cell.length_a   1.000
_cell.length_b   1.000
_cell.length_c   1.000
_cell.angle_alpha   90.00
_cell.angle_beta   90.00
_cell.angle_gamma   90.00
#
_symmetry.space_group_name_H-M   'P 1'
#
loop_
_entity.id
_entity.type
_entity.pdbx_description
1 polymer ?
#
loop_
_entity_poly.entity_id
_entity_poly.type
_entity_poly.pdbx_seq_one_letter_code
_entity_poly.pdbx_strand_id
1 'polypeptide(L)'
;FRAADEGRVHLDDSLHVRNRFISAADGFPFHLSPDSDAMPELYQLVGRTAKISTLAEGMIAASSNLATNLLLDFMGVEYARKVLRDAQVDGVELRRGVEDYAAHERGINNEVTADGLVSLLSAVRGDFLRNESKEQAIRILLEQRFNSMIPAGLPAHAAVAHKTGEISTACHDMGIVYLPEREPYIAVILTEFDSEGNGRREIVAAISVAIYRLIVGAEPRPNER
;
A
#
# COMPACT_ATOMS: atom_id res chain seq x y z
N PHE A 1 -10.06 8.64 -1.11
CA PHE A 1 -11.41 8.09 -0.91
C PHE A 1 -12.16 8.74 0.24
N ARG A 2 -11.77 8.59 1.52
CA ARG A 2 -12.51 9.23 2.63
C ARG A 2 -12.72 10.75 2.47
N ALA A 3 -11.70 11.46 1.99
CA ALA A 3 -11.84 12.90 1.68
C ALA A 3 -12.88 13.20 0.59
N ALA A 4 -13.06 12.31 -0.38
CA ALA A 4 -14.09 12.44 -1.40
C ALA A 4 -15.48 12.14 -0.82
N ASP A 5 -15.59 11.14 0.05
CA ASP A 5 -16.84 10.88 0.80
C ASP A 5 -17.25 12.08 1.67
N GLU A 6 -16.29 12.80 2.21
CA GLU A 6 -16.50 14.04 2.98
C GLU A 6 -16.73 15.27 2.10
N GLY A 7 -16.68 15.14 0.76
CA GLY A 7 -16.85 16.25 -0.18
C GLY A 7 -15.72 17.27 -0.16
N ARG A 8 -14.54 16.91 0.38
CA ARG A 8 -13.36 17.79 0.43
C ARG A 8 -12.63 17.87 -0.90
N VAL A 9 -12.72 16.81 -1.71
CA VAL A 9 -12.00 16.64 -2.99
C VAL A 9 -12.88 15.85 -3.95
N HIS A 10 -12.75 16.10 -5.25
CA HIS A 10 -13.28 15.20 -6.27
C HIS A 10 -12.15 14.41 -6.90
N LEU A 11 -12.35 13.11 -7.18
CA LEU A 11 -11.29 12.27 -7.74
C LEU A 11 -10.91 12.66 -9.17
N ASP A 12 -11.79 13.35 -9.88
CA ASP A 12 -11.52 13.94 -11.19
C ASP A 12 -10.82 15.30 -11.14
N ASP A 13 -10.66 15.90 -9.96
CA ASP A 13 -9.82 17.08 -9.79
C ASP A 13 -8.37 16.74 -10.15
N SER A 14 -7.63 17.75 -10.60
CA SER A 14 -6.24 17.58 -11.01
C SER A 14 -5.29 18.35 -10.12
N LEU A 15 -4.17 17.72 -9.76
CA LEU A 15 -3.09 18.32 -8.99
C LEU A 15 -1.92 18.68 -9.91
N HIS A 16 -1.19 19.74 -9.58
CA HIS A 16 0.08 20.04 -10.24
C HIS A 16 1.12 18.96 -9.91
N VAL A 17 1.69 18.37 -10.96
CA VAL A 17 2.77 17.41 -10.81
C VAL A 17 4.07 18.17 -10.61
N ARG A 18 4.63 18.03 -9.41
CA ARG A 18 5.92 18.59 -8.99
C ARG A 18 6.76 17.52 -8.33
N ASN A 19 8.07 17.55 -8.58
CA ASN A 19 9.01 16.72 -7.85
C ASN A 19 9.82 17.58 -6.88
N ARG A 20 9.16 18.13 -5.87
CA ARG A 20 9.80 18.92 -4.80
C ARG A 20 8.90 18.83 -3.58
N PHE A 21 9.38 18.29 -2.48
CA PHE A 21 8.60 18.05 -1.26
C PHE A 21 9.34 18.60 -0.05
N ILE A 22 8.66 18.83 1.07
CA ILE A 22 9.28 19.39 2.28
C ILE A 22 9.58 18.28 3.27
N SER A 23 10.83 18.19 3.73
CA SER A 23 11.25 17.17 4.70
C SER A 23 10.62 17.40 6.07
N ALA A 24 10.18 16.32 6.70
CA ALA A 24 9.69 16.33 8.07
C ALA A 24 10.81 16.54 9.12
N ALA A 25 12.09 16.39 8.73
CA ALA A 25 13.22 16.55 9.64
C ALA A 25 13.58 18.01 9.94
N ASP A 26 13.65 18.84 8.90
CA ASP A 26 14.21 20.19 8.98
C ASP A 26 13.49 21.22 8.10
N GLY A 27 12.44 20.81 7.38
CA GLY A 27 11.69 21.70 6.50
C GLY A 27 12.42 22.08 5.20
N PHE A 28 13.59 21.50 4.92
CA PHE A 28 14.26 21.71 3.64
C PHE A 28 13.61 20.88 2.53
N PRO A 29 13.67 21.35 1.27
CA PRO A 29 13.09 20.63 0.16
C PRO A 29 13.92 19.39 -0.21
N PHE A 30 13.24 18.29 -0.53
CA PHE A 30 13.83 17.10 -1.14
C PHE A 30 13.13 16.76 -2.47
N HIS A 31 13.77 15.92 -3.28
CA HIS A 31 13.33 15.51 -4.61
C HIS A 31 13.48 14.00 -4.72
N LEU A 32 12.62 13.35 -5.50
CA LEU A 32 12.66 11.92 -5.78
C LEU A 32 13.48 11.63 -7.04
N SER A 33 14.04 10.43 -7.12
CA SER A 33 14.68 9.93 -8.34
C SER A 33 13.68 9.14 -9.21
N PRO A 34 13.53 9.46 -10.51
CA PRO A 34 12.71 8.65 -11.41
C PRO A 34 13.15 7.19 -11.48
N ASP A 35 14.46 6.92 -11.34
CA ASP A 35 15.03 5.57 -11.44
C ASP A 35 14.64 4.65 -10.28
N SER A 36 14.20 5.24 -9.16
CA SER A 36 13.74 4.50 -7.97
C SER A 36 12.23 4.33 -7.93
N ASP A 37 11.50 4.94 -8.86
CA ASP A 37 10.05 4.92 -8.92
C ASP A 37 9.57 3.84 -9.90
N ALA A 38 8.48 3.17 -9.54
CA ALA A 38 7.87 2.14 -10.38
C ALA A 38 6.88 2.70 -11.44
N MET A 39 6.77 4.04 -11.54
CA MET A 39 6.03 4.76 -12.58
C MET A 39 6.82 5.97 -13.11
N PRO A 40 8.00 5.77 -13.74
CA PRO A 40 8.87 6.87 -14.19
C PRO A 40 8.21 7.79 -15.23
N GLU A 41 7.21 7.32 -15.97
CA GLU A 41 6.43 8.11 -16.92
C GLU A 41 5.69 9.29 -16.25
N LEU A 42 5.33 9.19 -14.96
CA LEU A 42 4.67 10.27 -14.23
C LEU A 42 5.57 11.52 -14.13
N TYR A 43 6.88 11.35 -14.12
CA TYR A 43 7.85 12.46 -14.08
C TYR A 43 7.84 13.28 -15.37
N GLN A 44 7.38 12.72 -16.50
CA GLN A 44 7.21 13.46 -17.75
C GLN A 44 6.09 14.51 -17.66
N LEU A 45 5.20 14.39 -16.67
CA LEU A 45 4.15 15.36 -16.39
C LEU A 45 4.58 16.49 -15.46
N VAL A 46 5.84 16.53 -14.99
CA VAL A 46 6.32 17.64 -14.13
C VAL A 46 6.09 18.99 -14.82
N GLY A 47 5.47 19.92 -14.07
CA GLY A 47 5.03 21.22 -14.58
C GLY A 47 3.64 21.21 -15.24
N ARG A 48 2.99 20.05 -15.34
CA ARG A 48 1.60 19.87 -15.81
C ARG A 48 0.70 19.43 -14.66
N THR A 49 -0.48 18.92 -14.98
CA THR A 49 -1.44 18.39 -14.01
C THR A 49 -1.75 16.93 -14.27
N ALA A 50 -2.12 16.20 -13.21
CA ALA A 50 -2.63 14.83 -13.26
C ALA A 50 -3.85 14.69 -12.34
N LYS A 51 -4.82 13.86 -12.73
CA LYS A 51 -6.01 13.63 -11.91
C LYS A 51 -5.66 12.94 -10.60
N ILE A 52 -6.40 13.26 -9.53
CA ILE A 52 -6.28 12.59 -8.23
C ILE A 52 -6.52 11.08 -8.37
N SER A 53 -7.48 10.66 -9.19
CA SER A 53 -7.73 9.25 -9.50
C SER A 53 -6.51 8.55 -10.10
N THR A 54 -5.88 9.15 -11.11
CA THR A 54 -4.66 8.62 -11.75
C THR A 54 -3.50 8.54 -10.76
N LEU A 55 -3.35 9.53 -9.88
CA LEU A 55 -2.31 9.50 -8.85
C LEU A 55 -2.60 8.41 -7.80
N ALA A 56 -3.86 8.19 -7.43
CA ALA A 56 -4.24 7.14 -6.49
C ALA A 56 -4.00 5.74 -7.08
N GLU A 57 -4.32 5.57 -8.37
CA GLU A 57 -4.00 4.37 -9.15
C GLU A 57 -2.49 4.12 -9.20
N GLY A 58 -1.69 5.12 -9.56
CA GLY A 58 -0.23 5.03 -9.59
C GLY A 58 0.39 4.70 -8.23
N MET A 59 -0.09 5.32 -7.16
CA MET A 59 0.34 5.07 -5.77
C MET A 59 0.11 3.63 -5.34
N ILE A 60 -1.03 3.03 -5.72
CA ILE A 60 -1.39 1.68 -5.26
C ILE A 60 -0.90 0.64 -6.25
N ALA A 61 -1.37 0.67 -7.50
CA ALA A 61 -1.15 -0.38 -8.48
C ALA A 61 0.31 -0.49 -8.97
N ALA A 62 1.00 0.65 -9.07
CA ALA A 62 2.39 0.73 -9.48
C ALA A 62 3.32 1.13 -8.32
N SER A 63 2.82 1.37 -7.10
CA SER A 63 3.64 1.80 -5.96
C SER A 63 4.46 3.08 -6.22
N SER A 64 3.94 4.03 -7.00
CA SER A 64 4.68 5.23 -7.36
C SER A 64 4.94 6.15 -6.15
N ASN A 65 6.21 6.45 -5.88
CA ASN A 65 6.62 7.33 -4.79
C ASN A 65 6.24 8.78 -5.08
N LEU A 66 6.37 9.22 -6.34
CA LEU A 66 5.94 10.55 -6.77
C LEU A 66 4.43 10.75 -6.58
N ALA A 67 3.61 9.79 -7.01
CA ALA A 67 2.16 9.87 -6.82
C ALA A 67 1.78 9.89 -5.34
N THR A 68 2.43 9.03 -4.53
CA THR A 68 2.23 8.97 -3.07
C THR A 68 2.51 10.32 -2.42
N ASN A 69 3.67 10.92 -2.71
CA ASN A 69 4.07 12.19 -2.12
C ASN A 69 3.22 13.36 -2.61
N LEU A 70 2.78 13.38 -3.86
CA LEU A 70 1.84 14.40 -4.37
C LEU A 70 0.50 14.36 -3.63
N LEU A 71 -0.06 13.17 -3.44
CA LEU A 71 -1.31 13.00 -2.70
C LEU A 71 -1.14 13.34 -1.22
N LEU A 72 -0.03 12.91 -0.60
CA LEU A 72 0.21 13.16 0.82
C LEU A 72 0.51 14.63 1.11
N ASP A 73 1.24 15.32 0.23
CA ASP A 73 1.50 16.75 0.34
C ASP A 73 0.20 17.57 0.16
N PHE A 74 -0.67 17.16 -0.77
CA PHE A 74 -1.97 17.79 -0.97
C PHE A 74 -2.93 17.57 0.21
N MET A 75 -3.01 16.34 0.72
CA MET A 75 -3.93 15.99 1.80
C MET A 75 -3.41 16.38 3.19
N GLY A 76 -2.09 16.34 3.37
CA GLY A 76 -1.41 16.50 4.64
C GLY A 76 -1.34 15.22 5.49
N VAL A 77 -0.20 15.01 6.14
CA VAL A 77 0.04 13.88 7.07
C VAL A 77 -0.99 13.87 8.20
N GLU A 78 -1.30 15.02 8.78
CA GLU A 78 -2.25 15.10 9.90
C GLU A 78 -3.67 14.69 9.50
N TYR A 79 -4.09 15.02 8.28
CA TYR A 79 -5.39 14.54 7.78
C TYR A 79 -5.39 13.03 7.59
N ALA A 80 -4.33 12.46 6.99
CA ALA A 80 -4.21 11.01 6.84
C ALA A 80 -4.20 10.29 8.21
N ARG A 81 -3.48 10.82 9.21
CA ARG A 81 -3.51 10.32 10.60
C ARG A 81 -4.89 10.45 11.23
N LYS A 82 -5.62 11.53 10.96
CA LYS A 82 -7.02 11.68 11.40
C LYS A 82 -7.92 10.61 10.79
N VAL A 83 -7.79 10.33 9.50
CA VAL A 83 -8.56 9.27 8.83
C VAL A 83 -8.28 7.91 9.47
N LEU A 84 -7.02 7.59 9.80
CA LEU A 84 -6.68 6.36 10.52
C LEU A 84 -7.36 6.28 11.90
N ARG A 85 -7.32 7.37 12.68
CA ARG A 85 -8.01 7.43 13.99
C ARG A 85 -9.53 7.29 13.86
N ASP A 86 -10.14 7.98 12.90
CA ASP A 86 -11.59 7.89 12.67
C ASP A 86 -12.02 6.49 12.22
N ALA A 87 -11.13 5.78 11.51
CA ALA A 87 -11.31 4.38 11.12
C ALA A 87 -10.98 3.39 12.25
N GLN A 88 -10.57 3.88 13.43
CA GLN A 88 -10.13 3.08 14.57
C GLN A 88 -8.96 2.13 14.22
N VAL A 89 -8.06 2.61 13.36
CA VAL A 89 -6.85 1.89 12.96
C VAL A 89 -5.69 2.31 13.87
N ASP A 90 -5.41 1.48 14.86
CA ASP A 90 -4.21 1.58 15.69
C ASP A 90 -3.03 0.82 15.05
N GLY A 91 -1.80 1.16 15.43
CA GLY A 91 -0.61 0.44 14.94
C GLY A 91 -0.22 0.76 13.50
N VAL A 92 -0.68 1.88 12.95
CA VAL A 92 -0.20 2.49 11.69
C VAL A 92 0.19 3.94 11.96
N GLU A 93 1.49 4.22 11.93
CA GLU A 93 2.06 5.54 12.19
C GLU A 93 2.60 6.13 10.90
N LEU A 94 1.86 7.07 10.29
CA LEU A 94 2.34 7.86 9.16
C LEU A 94 2.96 9.17 9.68
N ARG A 95 4.23 9.40 9.42
CA ARG A 95 4.99 10.55 9.93
C ARG A 95 5.64 11.41 8.85
N ARG A 96 5.92 10.84 7.68
CA ARG A 96 6.63 11.52 6.58
C ARG A 96 6.21 11.02 5.21
N GLY A 97 6.61 11.77 4.18
CA GLY A 97 6.60 11.31 2.79
C GLY A 97 7.57 10.15 2.55
N VAL A 98 7.37 9.46 1.43
CA VAL A 98 8.24 8.39 0.95
C VAL A 98 9.56 9.00 0.45
N GLU A 99 10.67 8.31 0.66
CA GLU A 99 12.04 8.79 0.33
C GLU A 99 12.47 10.12 0.98
N ASP A 100 11.79 10.59 2.02
CA ASP A 100 12.33 11.65 2.88
C ASP A 100 13.45 11.08 3.78
N TYR A 101 14.64 10.93 3.19
CA TYR A 101 15.81 10.31 3.81
C TYR A 101 16.32 11.11 5.01
N ALA A 102 16.29 12.44 4.94
CA ALA A 102 16.70 13.30 6.07
C ALA A 102 15.83 13.05 7.31
N ALA A 103 14.52 12.84 7.13
CA ALA A 103 13.61 12.44 8.21
C ALA A 103 13.87 11.00 8.69
N HIS A 104 14.08 10.07 7.76
CA HIS A 104 14.42 8.67 8.08
C HIS A 104 15.68 8.56 8.96
N GLU A 105 16.76 9.24 8.61
CA GLU A 105 18.05 9.24 9.35
C GLU A 105 17.91 9.80 10.77
N ARG A 106 16.89 10.64 11.02
CA ARG A 106 16.57 11.17 12.36
C ARG A 106 15.54 10.33 13.11
N GLY A 107 15.21 9.14 12.62
CA GLY A 107 14.25 8.23 13.27
C GLY A 107 12.78 8.61 13.07
N ILE A 108 12.47 9.54 12.17
CA ILE A 108 11.09 9.89 11.82
C ILE A 108 10.63 8.88 10.76
N ASN A 109 10.08 7.75 11.21
CA ASN A 109 9.71 6.64 10.33
C ASN A 109 8.20 6.41 10.27
N ASN A 110 7.77 5.93 9.10
CA ASN A 110 6.45 5.36 8.95
C ASN A 110 6.50 3.92 9.47
N GLU A 111 5.61 3.56 10.39
CA GLU A 111 5.65 2.28 11.09
C GLU A 111 4.28 1.60 11.00
N VAL A 112 4.28 0.27 10.95
CA VAL A 112 3.07 -0.54 10.83
C VAL A 112 3.19 -1.80 11.68
N THR A 113 2.06 -2.28 12.18
CA THR A 113 1.92 -3.60 12.79
C THR A 113 1.02 -4.47 11.93
N ALA A 114 1.12 -5.80 12.06
CA ALA A 114 0.26 -6.71 11.31
C ALA A 114 -1.22 -6.47 11.65
N ASP A 115 -1.55 -6.37 12.93
CA ASP A 115 -2.92 -6.11 13.40
C ASP A 115 -3.46 -4.74 12.95
N GLY A 116 -2.60 -3.72 12.88
CA GLY A 116 -2.99 -2.41 12.36
C GLY A 116 -3.37 -2.45 10.89
N LEU A 117 -2.61 -3.18 10.07
CA LEU A 117 -2.93 -3.36 8.65
C LEU A 117 -4.15 -4.28 8.43
N VAL A 118 -4.39 -5.27 9.30
CA VAL A 118 -5.64 -6.04 9.31
C VAL A 118 -6.83 -5.12 9.60
N SER A 119 -6.70 -4.23 10.58
CA SER A 119 -7.72 -3.23 10.93
C SER A 119 -7.96 -2.26 9.78
N LEU A 120 -6.90 -1.81 9.10
CA LEU A 120 -6.99 -0.94 7.93
C LEU A 120 -7.76 -1.59 6.77
N LEU A 121 -7.41 -2.82 6.39
CA LEU A 121 -8.11 -3.54 5.32
C LEU A 121 -9.56 -3.89 5.71
N SER A 122 -9.81 -4.19 6.99
CA SER A 122 -11.15 -4.35 7.54
C SER A 122 -11.98 -3.07 7.39
N ALA A 123 -11.41 -1.91 7.70
CA ALA A 123 -12.09 -0.62 7.54
C ALA A 123 -12.38 -0.30 6.06
N VAL A 124 -11.44 -0.57 5.15
CA VAL A 124 -11.65 -0.39 3.70
C VAL A 124 -12.78 -1.28 3.18
N ARG A 125 -12.85 -2.53 3.63
CA ARG A 125 -13.88 -3.50 3.23
C ARG A 125 -15.24 -3.24 3.89
N GLY A 126 -15.25 -2.72 5.11
CA GLY A 126 -16.43 -2.45 5.92
C GLY A 126 -17.21 -1.22 5.48
N ASP A 127 -17.79 -0.51 6.45
CA ASP A 127 -18.69 0.63 6.21
C ASP A 127 -18.03 2.00 6.47
N PHE A 128 -16.71 2.03 6.68
CA PHE A 128 -16.00 3.28 6.91
C PHE A 128 -15.98 4.21 5.69
N LEU A 129 -15.90 3.61 4.49
CA LEU A 129 -16.03 4.30 3.21
C LEU A 129 -17.44 4.12 2.65
N ARG A 130 -17.94 5.10 1.89
CA ARG A 130 -19.15 4.91 1.07
C ARG A 130 -18.90 3.81 0.05
N ASN A 131 -19.98 3.14 -0.40
CA ASN A 131 -19.87 1.99 -1.30
C ASN A 131 -19.06 2.30 -2.58
N GLU A 132 -19.29 3.43 -3.23
CA GLU A 132 -18.53 3.82 -4.43
C GLU A 132 -17.03 3.99 -4.16
N SER A 133 -16.67 4.68 -3.07
CA SER A 133 -15.28 4.85 -2.62
C SER A 133 -14.62 3.52 -2.24
N LYS A 134 -15.36 2.63 -1.57
CA LYS A 134 -14.92 1.28 -1.21
C LYS A 134 -14.65 0.43 -2.45
N GLU A 135 -15.57 0.43 -3.41
CA GLU A 135 -15.44 -0.31 -4.67
C GLU A 135 -14.21 0.18 -5.46
N GLN A 136 -14.00 1.49 -5.56
CA GLN A 136 -12.82 2.04 -6.20
C GLN A 136 -11.52 1.69 -5.46
N ALA A 137 -11.50 1.80 -4.13
CA ALA A 137 -10.32 1.43 -3.33
C ALA A 137 -9.95 -0.04 -3.52
N ILE A 138 -10.93 -0.94 -3.45
CA ILE A 138 -10.74 -2.38 -3.67
C ILE A 138 -10.31 -2.66 -5.12
N ARG A 139 -10.92 -2.00 -6.11
CA ARG A 139 -10.56 -2.15 -7.53
C ARG A 139 -9.10 -1.83 -7.77
N ILE A 140 -8.62 -0.70 -7.28
CA ILE A 140 -7.21 -0.31 -7.48
C ILE A 140 -6.26 -1.29 -6.77
N LEU A 141 -6.62 -1.79 -5.58
CA LEU A 141 -5.85 -2.83 -4.90
C LEU A 141 -5.82 -4.15 -5.70
N LEU A 142 -6.88 -4.49 -6.44
CA LEU A 142 -6.92 -5.66 -7.35
C LEU A 142 -6.06 -5.45 -8.61
N GLU A 143 -5.79 -4.20 -8.99
CA GLU A 143 -4.96 -3.84 -10.15
C GLU A 143 -3.45 -3.79 -9.82
N GLN A 144 -3.05 -4.27 -8.64
CA GLN A 144 -1.66 -4.36 -8.22
C GLN A 144 -0.80 -5.11 -9.24
N ARG A 145 0.34 -4.52 -9.61
CA ARG A 145 1.25 -5.07 -10.63
C ARG A 145 2.27 -6.04 -10.03
N PHE A 146 2.61 -5.89 -8.74
CA PHE A 146 3.63 -6.69 -8.08
C PHE A 146 3.06 -7.95 -7.41
N ASN A 147 2.84 -9.01 -8.18
CA ASN A 147 2.11 -10.21 -7.75
C ASN A 147 2.99 -11.37 -7.24
N SER A 148 4.26 -11.13 -6.94
CA SER A 148 5.25 -12.17 -6.60
C SER A 148 5.25 -12.61 -5.13
N MET A 149 4.34 -12.08 -4.30
CA MET A 149 4.24 -12.38 -2.86
C MET A 149 2.93 -13.11 -2.53
N ILE A 150 1.95 -12.47 -1.87
CA ILE A 150 0.69 -13.12 -1.47
C ILE A 150 0.03 -13.86 -2.66
N PRO A 151 -0.09 -13.26 -3.87
CA PRO A 151 -0.76 -13.91 -4.99
C PRO A 151 0.00 -15.12 -5.57
N ALA A 152 1.33 -15.17 -5.47
CA ALA A 152 2.17 -16.05 -6.29
C ALA A 152 1.91 -17.56 -6.09
N GLY A 153 1.46 -17.95 -4.90
CA GLY A 153 1.19 -19.34 -4.55
C GLY A 153 -0.29 -19.71 -4.44
N LEU A 154 -1.19 -18.76 -4.69
CA LEU A 154 -2.63 -19.00 -4.60
C LEU A 154 -3.18 -19.63 -5.91
N PRO A 155 -4.33 -20.32 -5.86
CA PRO A 155 -4.97 -20.84 -7.07
C PRO A 155 -5.26 -19.73 -8.09
N ALA A 156 -5.22 -20.06 -9.38
CA ALA A 156 -5.42 -19.08 -10.46
C ALA A 156 -6.78 -18.34 -10.44
N HIS A 157 -7.78 -18.88 -9.74
CA HIS A 157 -9.08 -18.24 -9.58
C HIS A 157 -9.15 -17.30 -8.36
N ALA A 158 -8.10 -17.25 -7.53
CA ALA A 158 -8.05 -16.34 -6.40
C ALA A 158 -7.80 -14.92 -6.92
N ALA A 159 -8.63 -13.98 -6.50
CA ALA A 159 -8.38 -12.56 -6.72
C ALA A 159 -7.81 -11.96 -5.43
N VAL A 160 -6.78 -11.12 -5.55
CA VAL A 160 -6.07 -10.58 -4.40
C VAL A 160 -6.03 -9.06 -4.50
N ALA A 161 -6.77 -8.38 -3.63
CA ALA A 161 -6.70 -6.93 -3.50
C ALA A 161 -5.59 -6.59 -2.51
N HIS A 162 -4.41 -6.17 -2.97
CA HIS A 162 -3.24 -6.07 -2.10
C HIS A 162 -2.30 -4.89 -2.37
N LYS A 163 -1.42 -4.65 -1.38
CA LYS A 163 -0.33 -3.70 -1.49
C LYS A 163 0.96 -4.28 -0.90
N THR A 164 1.99 -4.25 -1.74
CA THR A 164 3.36 -4.61 -1.39
C THR A 164 4.09 -3.45 -0.72
N GLY A 165 5.11 -3.76 0.10
CA GLY A 165 6.05 -2.79 0.64
C GLY A 165 7.43 -3.43 0.73
N GLU A 166 8.41 -2.89 0.00
CA GLU A 166 9.76 -3.44 -0.01
C GLU A 166 10.78 -2.32 0.17
N ILE A 167 11.64 -2.49 1.17
CA ILE A 167 12.83 -1.66 1.41
C ILE A 167 14.04 -2.58 1.62
N SER A 168 15.21 -2.02 1.94
CA SER A 168 16.46 -2.78 2.07
C SER A 168 16.33 -3.99 3.02
N THR A 169 15.76 -3.79 4.20
CA THR A 169 15.63 -4.85 5.21
C THR A 169 14.23 -5.44 5.30
N ALA A 170 13.21 -4.86 4.67
CA ALA A 170 11.83 -5.30 4.85
C ALA A 170 11.18 -5.76 3.54
N CYS A 171 10.42 -6.85 3.61
CA CYS A 171 9.59 -7.33 2.50
C CYS A 171 8.19 -7.63 3.06
N HIS A 172 7.21 -6.86 2.63
CA HIS A 172 5.87 -6.85 3.21
C HIS A 172 4.84 -6.99 2.12
N ASP A 173 3.75 -7.69 2.42
CA ASP A 173 2.56 -7.70 1.60
C ASP A 173 1.33 -7.81 2.49
N MET A 174 0.27 -7.11 2.12
CA MET A 174 -1.02 -7.16 2.79
C MET A 174 -2.14 -7.19 1.77
N GLY A 175 -3.16 -8.01 1.98
CA GLY A 175 -4.27 -8.06 1.04
C GLY A 175 -5.52 -8.77 1.53
N ILE A 176 -6.59 -8.56 0.76
CA ILE A 176 -7.87 -9.25 0.87
C ILE A 176 -7.90 -10.31 -0.22
N VAL A 177 -8.01 -11.58 0.18
CA VAL A 177 -8.03 -12.72 -0.73
C VAL A 177 -9.46 -13.19 -0.95
N TYR A 178 -9.92 -13.13 -2.19
CA TYR A 178 -11.22 -13.57 -2.64
C TYR A 178 -11.13 -14.95 -3.28
N LEU A 179 -11.97 -15.86 -2.79
CA LEU A 179 -12.08 -17.23 -3.29
C LEU A 179 -13.56 -17.54 -3.55
N PRO A 180 -13.88 -18.38 -4.54
CA PRO A 180 -15.23 -18.87 -4.76
C PRO A 180 -15.80 -19.55 -3.51
N GLU A 181 -17.12 -19.45 -3.33
CA GLU A 181 -17.89 -20.23 -2.35
C GLU A 181 -17.51 -20.00 -0.88
N ARG A 182 -16.81 -18.90 -0.55
CA ARG A 182 -16.50 -18.52 0.82
C ARG A 182 -16.34 -17.01 1.01
N GLU A 183 -16.50 -16.57 2.24
CA GLU A 183 -16.15 -15.20 2.62
C GLU A 183 -14.64 -14.99 2.47
N PRO A 184 -14.19 -13.88 1.87
CA PRO A 184 -12.77 -13.59 1.72
C PRO A 184 -12.09 -13.40 3.07
N TYR A 185 -10.78 -13.55 3.09
CA TYR A 185 -9.96 -13.35 4.28
C TYR A 185 -8.92 -12.26 4.05
N ILE A 186 -8.46 -11.66 5.14
CA ILE A 186 -7.35 -10.70 5.13
C ILE A 186 -6.07 -11.45 5.52
N ALA A 187 -5.01 -11.25 4.75
CA ALA A 187 -3.66 -11.72 5.07
C ALA A 187 -2.71 -10.52 5.14
N VAL A 188 -1.92 -10.46 6.21
CA VAL A 188 -0.87 -9.46 6.38
C VAL A 188 0.40 -10.19 6.78
N ILE A 189 1.46 -9.99 6.00
CA ILE A 189 2.75 -10.64 6.19
C ILE A 189 3.81 -9.55 6.24
N LEU A 190 4.34 -9.31 7.43
CA LEU A 190 5.44 -8.37 7.67
C LEU A 190 6.70 -9.18 8.00
N THR A 191 7.76 -9.01 7.21
CA THR A 191 9.04 -9.71 7.39
C THR A 191 10.21 -8.75 7.30
N GLU A 192 11.23 -9.02 8.10
CA GLU A 192 12.51 -8.32 8.11
C GLU A 192 13.62 -9.34 7.79
N PHE A 193 14.63 -8.88 7.05
CA PHE A 193 15.72 -9.67 6.51
C PHE A 193 17.02 -8.86 6.57
N ASP A 194 18.14 -9.58 6.55
CA ASP A 194 19.44 -8.98 6.24
C ASP A 194 19.40 -8.36 4.83
N SER A 195 20.09 -7.23 4.64
CA SER A 195 20.05 -6.45 3.39
C SER A 195 20.60 -7.21 2.16
N GLU A 196 21.39 -8.26 2.38
CA GLU A 196 21.94 -9.13 1.34
C GLU A 196 21.10 -10.41 1.12
N GLY A 197 19.98 -10.54 1.82
CA GLY A 197 19.10 -11.71 1.76
C GLY A 197 18.41 -11.87 0.41
N ASN A 198 18.58 -13.05 -0.20
CA ASN A 198 17.83 -13.49 -1.38
C ASN A 198 16.59 -14.28 -0.96
N GLY A 199 15.63 -14.46 -1.88
CA GLY A 199 14.46 -15.31 -1.62
C GLY A 199 13.36 -14.65 -0.75
N ARG A 200 13.45 -13.34 -0.51
CA ARG A 200 12.57 -12.61 0.43
C ARG A 200 11.10 -12.72 0.03
N ARG A 201 10.80 -12.56 -1.26
CA ARG A 201 9.43 -12.63 -1.81
C ARG A 201 8.88 -14.05 -1.80
N GLU A 202 9.73 -15.04 -2.07
CA GLU A 202 9.43 -16.46 -2.03
C GLU A 202 9.04 -16.92 -0.62
N ILE A 203 9.69 -16.37 0.41
CA ILE A 203 9.32 -16.61 1.81
C ILE A 203 7.93 -16.05 2.12
N VAL A 204 7.64 -14.82 1.69
CA VAL A 204 6.29 -14.22 1.86
C VAL A 204 5.23 -15.04 1.11
N ALA A 205 5.52 -15.49 -0.11
CA ALA A 205 4.63 -16.36 -0.87
C ALA A 205 4.41 -17.71 -0.18
N ALA A 206 5.45 -18.34 0.39
CA ALA A 206 5.33 -19.60 1.12
C ALA A 206 4.47 -19.45 2.39
N ILE A 207 4.60 -18.33 3.12
CA ILE A 207 3.74 -18.01 4.26
C ILE A 207 2.27 -17.84 3.80
N SER A 208 2.04 -17.12 2.69
CA SER A 208 0.69 -16.96 2.10
C SER A 208 0.06 -18.32 1.77
N VAL A 209 0.81 -19.25 1.17
CA VAL A 209 0.33 -20.61 0.88
C VAL A 209 -0.01 -21.38 2.15
N ALA A 210 0.79 -21.25 3.21
CA ALA A 210 0.51 -21.90 4.49
C ALA A 210 -0.79 -21.37 5.12
N ILE A 211 -0.99 -20.05 5.11
CA ILE A 211 -2.24 -19.40 5.57
C ILE A 211 -3.42 -19.89 4.74
N TYR A 212 -3.30 -19.87 3.41
CA TYR A 212 -4.35 -20.34 2.50
C TYR A 212 -4.75 -21.78 2.81
N ARG A 213 -3.79 -22.70 2.92
CA ARG A 213 -4.03 -24.13 3.21
C ARG A 213 -4.77 -24.33 4.54
N LEU A 214 -4.37 -23.59 5.58
CA LEU A 214 -5.04 -23.62 6.88
C LEU A 214 -6.50 -23.13 6.77
N ILE A 215 -6.73 -22.05 6.04
CA ILE A 215 -8.06 -21.45 5.88
C ILE A 215 -9.01 -22.32 5.05
N VAL A 216 -8.52 -22.99 4.00
CA VAL A 216 -9.35 -23.85 3.14
C VAL A 216 -9.45 -25.29 3.64
N GLY A 217 -8.82 -25.63 4.77
CA GLY A 217 -8.83 -26.98 5.32
C GLY A 217 -8.08 -28.02 4.47
N ALA A 218 -7.15 -27.58 3.62
CA ALA A 218 -6.29 -28.48 2.87
C ALA A 218 -5.11 -28.88 3.76
N GLU A 219 -5.20 -30.04 4.42
CA GLU A 219 -4.04 -30.60 5.13
C GLU A 219 -2.84 -30.76 4.18
N PRO A 220 -1.61 -30.50 4.65
CA PRO A 220 -0.43 -30.82 3.87
C PRO A 220 -0.44 -32.33 3.57
N ARG A 221 -0.41 -32.70 2.28
CA ARG A 221 -0.22 -34.11 1.90
C ARG A 221 1.08 -34.59 2.55
N PRO A 222 1.04 -35.56 3.49
CA PRO A 222 2.24 -36.10 4.06
C PRO A 222 2.88 -37.00 2.99
N ASN A 223 3.77 -36.44 2.15
CA ASN A 223 4.83 -37.13 1.39
C ASN A 223 5.41 -36.29 0.21
N GLU A 224 5.86 -35.07 0.47
CA GLU A 224 6.88 -34.45 -0.37
C GLU A 224 8.11 -34.20 0.52
N ARG A 225 8.94 -35.25 0.64
CA ARG A 225 10.32 -35.20 1.14
C ARG A 225 11.27 -35.18 -0.05
#